data_AF-A0ABD0Q0M5-F1
#
_entry.id   AF-A0ABD0Q0M5-F1
#
_cell.length_a   1.000
_cell.length_b   1.000
_cell.length_c   1.000
_cell.angle_alpha   90.00
_cell.angle_beta   90.00
_cell.angle_gamma   90.00
#
_symmetry.space_group_name_H-M   'P 1'
#
loop_
_entity.id
_entity.type
_entity.pdbx_description
1 polymer ?
#
loop_
_entity_poly.entity_id
_entity_poly.type
_entity_poly.pdbx_seq_one_letter_code
_entity_poly.pdbx_strand_id
1 'polypeptide(L)' 'TTIGFALEEYLVSHAIPCYSLDGDNIRHGLNKNLGFTATDREENIRRIAEVARL' A
#
# COMPACT_ATOMS: atom_id res chain seq x y z
N THR A 1 -2.30 9.64 1.00
CA THR A 1 -3.74 9.47 0.75
C THR A 1 -4.25 10.39 -0.34
N THR A 2 -4.26 11.73 -0.19
CA THR A 2 -4.86 12.67 -1.17
C THR A 2 -4.36 12.54 -2.62
N ILE A 3 -3.04 12.56 -2.85
CA ILE A 3 -2.48 12.45 -4.21
C ILE A 3 -2.65 11.04 -4.78
N GLY A 4 -2.46 10.00 -3.95
CA GLY A 4 -2.57 8.60 -4.38
C GLY A 4 -3.98 8.26 -4.88
N PHE A 5 -5.01 8.68 -4.15
CA PHE A 5 -6.40 8.45 -4.55
C PHE A 5 -6.81 9.27 -5.78
N ALA A 6 -6.37 10.52 -5.88
CA ALA A 6 -6.62 11.34 -7.07
C ALA A 6 -5.97 10.72 -8.33
N LEU A 7 -4.77 10.14 -8.18
CA LEU A 7 -4.09 9.45 -9.28
C LEU A 7 -4.80 8.13 -9.65
N GLU A 8 -5.23 7.34 -8.66
CA GLU A 8 -5.99 6.12 -8.90
C GLU A 8 -7.29 6.42 -9.66
N GLU A 9 -8.06 7.42 -9.23
CA GLU A 9 -9.27 7.88 -9.91
C GLU A 9 -8.98 8.33 -11.35
N TYR A 10 -7.90 9.11 -11.54
CA TYR A 10 -7.47 9.53 -12.87
C TYR A 10 -7.13 8.33 -13.77
N LEU A 11 -6.34 7.36 -13.30
CA LEU A 11 -5.95 6.20 -14.10
C LEU A 11 -7.14 5.30 -14.45
N VAL A 12 -8.01 5.02 -13.48
CA VAL A 12 -9.20 4.19 -13.68
C VAL A 12 -10.17 4.85 -14.67
N SER A 13 -10.36 6.17 -14.60
CA SER A 13 -11.19 6.92 -15.56
C SER A 13 -10.65 6.87 -17.00
N HIS A 14 -9.35 6.59 -17.17
CA HIS A 14 -8.70 6.38 -18.46
C HIS A 14 -8.58 4.90 -18.85
N ALA A 15 -9.33 4.01 -18.19
CA ALA A 15 -9.30 2.56 -18.39
C ALA A 15 -7.91 1.94 -18.17
N ILE A 16 -7.08 2.55 -17.32
CA ILE A 16 -5.80 2.00 -16.86
C ILE A 16 -6.04 1.37 -15.47
N PRO A 17 -6.00 0.03 -15.34
CA PRO A 17 -6.17 -0.62 -14.05
C PRO A 17 -5.06 -0.18 -13.08
N CYS A 18 -5.46 0.28 -11.90
CA CYS A 18 -4.58 0.71 -10.83
C CYS A 18 -5.14 0.22 -9.49
N TYR A 19 -4.28 0.08 -8.49
CA TYR A 19 -4.68 -0.28 -7.13
C TYR A 19 -3.79 0.42 -6.11
N SER A 20 -4.39 1.12 -5.16
CA SER A 20 -3.66 1.79 -4.07
C SER A 20 -3.33 0.85 -2.91
N LEU A 21 -2.04 0.68 -2.62
CA LEU A 21 -1.56 0.03 -1.39
C LEU A 21 -1.39 1.09 -0.30
N ASP A 22 -2.39 1.23 0.58
CA ASP A 22 -2.36 2.19 1.68
C ASP A 22 -2.21 1.54 3.07
N GLY A 23 -2.00 2.40 4.06
CA GLY A 23 -1.85 1.96 5.45
C GLY A 23 -3.10 1.32 6.03
N ASP A 24 -4.30 1.57 5.52
CA ASP A 24 -5.53 0.99 6.07
C ASP A 24 -5.75 -0.43 5.54
N ASN A 25 -5.44 -0.69 4.26
CA ASN A 25 -5.51 -2.00 3.64
C ASN A 25 -4.38 -2.93 4.13
N ILE A 26 -3.17 -2.39 4.23
CA ILE A 26 -2.00 -3.20 4.59
C ILE A 26 -1.93 -3.47 6.09
N ARG A 27 -2.23 -2.49 6.96
CA ARG A 27 -2.09 -2.63 8.42
C ARG A 27 -3.09 -3.59 9.03
N HIS A 28 -4.32 -3.66 8.52
CA HIS A 28 -5.33 -4.58 9.05
C HIS A 28 -5.24 -5.99 8.46
N GLY A 29 -4.61 -6.14 7.29
CA GLY A 29 -4.43 -7.42 6.60
C GLY A 29 -3.01 -7.95 6.72
N LEU A 30 -2.21 -7.71 5.67
CA LEU A 30 -0.88 -8.30 5.47
C LEU A 30 0.11 -8.00 6.62
N ASN A 31 0.01 -6.82 7.23
CA ASN A 31 0.94 -6.34 8.25
C ASN A 31 0.31 -6.24 9.63
N LYS A 32 -0.82 -6.92 9.87
CA LYS A 32 -1.52 -6.91 11.19
C LYS A 32 -0.69 -7.46 12.34
N ASN A 33 0.34 -8.25 12.04
CA ASN A 33 1.24 -8.84 13.03
C ASN A 33 2.50 -8.00 13.30
N LEU A 34 2.65 -6.85 12.64
CA LEU A 34 3.78 -5.95 12.83
C LEU A 34 3.44 -4.88 13.86
N GLY A 35 4.31 -4.71 14.85
CA GLY A 35 4.22 -3.67 15.85
C GLY A 35 4.82 -2.34 15.37
N PHE A 36 5.25 -1.51 16.33
CA PHE A 36 5.83 -0.18 16.04
C PHE A 36 7.36 -0.13 16.21
N THR A 37 8.01 -1.28 16.41
CA THR A 37 9.48 -1.37 16.56
C THR A 37 10.18 -0.97 15.25
N ALA A 38 11.47 -0.61 15.32
CA ALA A 38 12.23 -0.24 14.12
C ALA A 38 12.26 -1.39 13.09
N THR A 39 12.44 -2.62 13.55
CA THR A 39 12.45 -3.83 12.71
C THR A 39 11.09 -4.11 12.09
N ASP A 40 10.00 -3.93 12.84
CA ASP A 40 8.64 -4.09 12.30
C ASP A 40 8.32 -3.06 11.21
N ARG A 41 8.83 -1.83 11.34
CA ARG A 41 8.67 -0.78 10.32
C ARG A 41 9.43 -1.10 9.05
N GLU A 42 10.64 -1.64 9.18
CA GLU A 42 11.46 -2.08 8.05
C GLU A 42 10.77 -3.23 7.29
N GLU A 43 10.27 -4.24 8.02
CA GLU A 43 9.53 -5.36 7.44
C GLU A 43 8.21 -4.91 6.79
N ASN A 44 7.53 -3.93 7.38
CA ASN A 44 6.32 -3.34 6.79
C ASN A 44 6.62 -2.74 5.40
N ILE A 45 7.72 -1.98 5.26
CA ILE A 45 8.14 -1.39 3.99
C ILE A 45 8.55 -2.49 3.00
N ARG A 46 9.32 -3.49 3.43
CA ARG A 46 9.75 -4.61 2.58
C ARG A 46 8.56 -5.38 1.99
N ARG A 47 7.56 -5.70 2.80
CA ARG A 47 6.35 -6.41 2.35
C ARG A 47 5.54 -5.60 1.35
N ILE A 48 5.35 -4.31 1.59
CA ILE A 48 4.64 -3.42 0.67
C ILE A 48 5.37 -3.35 -0.68
N ALA A 49 6.71 -3.24 -0.66
CA ALA A 49 7.52 -3.17 -1.87
C ALA A 49 7.43 -4.46 -2.71
N GLU A 50 7.47 -5.63 -2.08
CA GLU A 50 7.32 -6.90 -2.80
C GLU A 50 5.92 -7.05 -3.42
N VAL A 51 4.87 -6.63 -2.72
CA VAL A 51 3.50 -6.68 -3.27
C VAL A 51 3.34 -5.71 -4.45
N ALA A 52 3.94 -4.54 -4.38
CA ALA A 52 3.89 -3.55 -5.47
C ALA A 52 4.64 -3.98 -6.74
N ARG A 53 5.48 -5.01 -6.66
CA ARG A 53 6.26 -5.54 -7.80
C ARG A 53 5.51 -6.62 -8.60
N LEU A 54 4.43 -7.17 -8.05
CA LEU A 54 3.61 -8.21 -8.69
C LEU A 54 2.70 -7.61 -9.77
#